data_AF-A0A532CD57-F1
#
_entry.id   AF-A0A532CD57-F1
#
_cell.length_a   1.000
_cell.length_b   1.000
_cell.length_c   1.000
_cell.angle_alpha   90.00
_cell.angle_beta   90.00
_cell.angle_gamma   90.00
#
_symmetry.space_group_name_H-M   'P 1'
#
loop_
_entity.id
_entity.type
_entity.pdbx_description
1 polymer ?
#
loop_
_entity_poly.entity_id
_entity_poly.type
_entity_poly.pdbx_seq_one_letter_code
_entity_poly.pdbx_strand_id
1 'polypeptide(L)'
;MEKLRIFHLQRKKTGLVWEKSPQTTSARWSAARRTCAEKSVGGQKDWRLPSLEELASLVDYSVAPPSLALPPGHPFLSIQSAVYWSSTRPGDDPKGLWGVHFGLGGGSTFINWAHSVLAWCVHDGMNMNQP
;
A
#
# COMPACT_ATOMS: atom_id res chain seq x y z
N MET A 1 20.94 9.92 -12.62
CA MET A 1 20.90 10.62 -11.31
C MET A 1 19.50 11.10 -10.90
N GLU A 2 18.46 10.97 -11.75
CA GLU A 2 17.08 11.38 -11.47
C GLU A 2 16.30 10.47 -10.49
N LYS A 3 16.57 9.15 -10.52
CA LYS A 3 15.82 8.14 -9.74
C LYS A 3 15.96 8.25 -8.22
N LEU A 4 17.05 8.86 -7.71
CA LEU A 4 17.24 9.05 -6.26
C LEU A 4 16.41 10.21 -5.70
N ARG A 5 16.02 11.20 -6.52
CA ARG A 5 15.25 12.36 -6.07
C ARG A 5 13.79 11.99 -5.78
N ILE A 6 13.20 11.06 -6.54
CA ILE A 6 11.80 10.65 -6.37
C ILE A 6 11.60 9.86 -5.06
N PHE A 7 12.51 8.93 -4.75
CA PHE A 7 12.51 8.21 -3.45
C PHE A 7 12.63 9.16 -2.25
N HIS A 8 13.41 10.23 -2.37
CA HIS A 8 13.56 11.24 -1.32
C HIS A 8 12.35 12.17 -1.18
N LEU A 9 11.61 12.43 -2.26
CA LEU A 9 10.44 13.31 -2.26
C LEU A 9 9.22 12.67 -1.57
N GLN A 10 9.01 11.36 -1.72
CA GLN A 10 7.87 10.67 -1.10
C GLN A 10 8.04 10.53 0.43
N ARG A 11 9.28 10.31 0.90
CA ARG A 11 9.60 10.30 2.35
C ARG A 11 9.34 11.65 3.01
N LYS A 12 9.48 12.77 2.27
CA LYS A 12 9.46 14.13 2.84
C LYS A 12 8.05 14.67 3.17
N LYS A 13 6.97 14.03 2.70
CA LYS A 13 5.59 14.51 2.94
C LYS A 13 4.80 13.68 3.96
N THR A 14 5.04 12.38 4.07
CA THR A 14 4.24 11.50 4.95
C THR A 14 5.09 10.76 5.99
N GLY A 15 6.42 10.73 5.85
CA GLY A 15 7.28 9.91 6.73
C GLY A 15 7.13 8.40 6.49
N LEU A 16 6.35 7.97 5.51
CA LEU A 16 6.08 6.56 5.25
C LEU A 16 7.12 5.95 4.32
N VAL A 17 7.48 4.71 4.61
CA VAL A 17 8.34 3.89 3.76
C VAL A 17 7.53 2.70 3.27
N TRP A 18 7.43 2.61 1.94
CA TRP A 18 6.67 1.57 1.26
C TRP A 18 7.55 0.44 0.79
N GLU A 19 6.99 -0.76 0.78
CA GLU A 19 7.65 -1.89 0.14
C GLU A 19 7.87 -1.57 -1.35
N LYS A 20 9.09 -1.80 -1.85
CA LYS A 20 9.42 -1.49 -3.25
C LYS A 20 8.69 -2.42 -4.23
N SER A 21 8.45 -3.66 -3.82
CA SER A 21 7.72 -4.67 -4.59
C SER A 21 6.64 -5.27 -3.70
N PRO A 22 5.34 -5.00 -3.93
CA PRO A 22 4.29 -5.56 -3.11
C PRO A 22 4.24 -7.08 -3.18
N GLN A 23 3.46 -7.68 -2.28
CA GLN A 23 3.20 -9.10 -2.35
C GLN A 23 2.45 -9.47 -3.63
N THR A 24 2.91 -10.53 -4.28
CA THR A 24 2.31 -11.04 -5.51
C THR A 24 1.23 -12.10 -5.27
N THR A 25 1.20 -12.69 -4.07
CA THR A 25 0.24 -13.70 -3.67
C THR A 25 -0.91 -13.07 -2.89
N SER A 26 -2.15 -13.32 -3.31
CA SER A 26 -3.33 -12.86 -2.58
C SER A 26 -3.53 -13.63 -1.29
N ALA A 27 -3.95 -12.93 -0.24
CA ALA A 27 -4.26 -13.53 1.05
C ALA A 27 -5.52 -12.90 1.66
N ARG A 28 -6.19 -13.64 2.55
CA ARG A 28 -7.23 -13.05 3.42
C ARG A 28 -6.59 -11.98 4.29
N TRP A 29 -7.38 -10.97 4.65
CA TRP A 29 -6.88 -9.81 5.39
C TRP A 29 -6.06 -10.17 6.64
N SER A 30 -6.52 -11.14 7.44
CA SER A 30 -5.82 -11.53 8.67
C SER A 30 -4.44 -12.13 8.40
N ALA A 31 -4.29 -12.88 7.31
CA ALA A 31 -3.01 -13.41 6.86
C ALA A 31 -2.13 -12.30 6.26
N ALA A 32 -2.68 -11.46 5.37
CA ALA A 32 -1.99 -10.30 4.80
C ALA A 32 -1.39 -9.39 5.89
N ARG A 33 -2.19 -9.11 6.94
CA ARG A 33 -1.75 -8.33 8.09
C ARG A 33 -0.59 -8.97 8.83
N ARG A 34 -0.66 -10.28 9.09
CA ARG A 34 0.45 -11.02 9.72
C ARG A 34 1.70 -11.00 8.85
N THR A 35 1.55 -11.22 7.54
CA THR A 35 2.70 -11.20 6.63
C THR A 35 3.39 -9.84 6.59
N CYS A 36 2.63 -8.74 6.71
CA CYS A 36 3.27 -7.43 6.94
C CYS A 36 3.96 -7.38 8.30
N ALA A 37 3.28 -7.72 9.40
CA ALA A 37 3.84 -7.64 10.75
C ALA A 37 5.13 -8.47 10.96
N GLU A 38 5.23 -9.62 10.31
CA GLU A 38 6.38 -10.54 10.41
C GLU A 38 7.49 -10.19 9.40
N LYS A 39 7.27 -9.20 8.53
CA LYS A 39 8.23 -8.80 7.51
C LYS A 39 9.44 -8.13 8.14
N SER A 40 10.62 -8.51 7.65
CA SER A 40 11.89 -7.86 7.97
C SER A 40 12.72 -7.75 6.70
N VAL A 41 12.80 -6.55 6.12
CA VAL A 41 13.47 -6.30 4.83
C VAL A 41 14.47 -5.16 5.02
N GLY A 42 15.72 -5.39 4.59
CA GLY A 42 16.77 -4.35 4.67
C GLY A 42 17.06 -3.85 6.09
N GLY A 43 16.81 -4.69 7.12
CA GLY A 43 16.96 -4.31 8.52
C GLY A 43 15.79 -3.52 9.12
N GLN A 44 14.78 -3.17 8.31
CA GLN A 44 13.56 -2.51 8.78
C GLN A 44 12.55 -3.53 9.27
N LYS A 45 11.99 -3.27 10.46
CA LYS A 45 10.92 -4.02 11.11
C LYS A 45 9.67 -3.16 11.21
N ASP A 46 8.64 -3.66 11.89
CA ASP A 46 7.39 -2.94 12.17
C ASP A 46 6.59 -2.55 10.93
N TRP A 47 6.69 -3.39 9.91
CA TRP A 47 5.85 -3.32 8.72
C TRP A 47 4.40 -3.62 9.09
N ARG A 48 3.48 -2.85 8.51
CA ARG A 48 2.03 -2.99 8.74
C ARG A 48 1.28 -2.91 7.43
N LEU A 49 0.00 -3.28 7.48
CA LEU A 49 -0.92 -2.89 6.40
C LEU A 49 -1.14 -1.37 6.47
N PRO A 50 -1.14 -0.69 5.32
CA PRO A 50 -1.42 0.74 5.23
C PRO A 50 -2.90 1.02 5.53
N SER A 51 -3.21 2.23 5.98
CA SER A 51 -4.58 2.74 6.00
C SER A 51 -5.11 2.94 4.57
N LEU A 52 -6.42 3.12 4.45
CA LEU A 52 -7.05 3.42 3.15
C LEU A 52 -6.52 4.74 2.57
N GLU A 53 -6.35 5.74 3.41
CA GLU A 53 -5.82 7.06 3.03
C GLU A 53 -4.36 6.97 2.58
N GLU A 54 -3.55 6.17 3.27
CA GLU A 54 -2.16 5.93 2.88
C GLU A 54 -2.08 5.27 1.50
N LEU A 55 -2.89 4.24 1.22
CA LEU A 55 -2.95 3.64 -0.12
C LEU A 55 -3.46 4.63 -1.18
N ALA A 56 -4.52 5.37 -0.87
CA ALA A 56 -5.08 6.37 -1.78
C ALA A 56 -4.06 7.46 -2.10
N SER A 57 -3.15 7.80 -1.18
CA SER A 57 -2.08 8.77 -1.41
C SER A 57 -1.05 8.34 -2.47
N LEU A 58 -0.98 7.04 -2.80
CA LEU A 58 -0.14 6.54 -3.89
C LEU A 58 -0.80 6.72 -5.26
N VAL A 59 -2.11 6.94 -5.31
CA VAL A 59 -2.89 6.93 -6.54
C VAL A 59 -2.67 8.21 -7.34
N ASP A 60 -2.43 8.06 -8.63
CA ASP A 60 -2.56 9.15 -9.59
C ASP A 60 -3.91 9.06 -10.30
N TYR A 61 -4.87 9.88 -9.87
CA TYR A 61 -6.23 9.90 -10.41
C TYR A 61 -6.33 10.48 -11.83
N SER A 62 -5.24 11.05 -12.38
CA SER A 62 -5.20 11.48 -13.78
C SER A 62 -4.98 10.32 -14.76
N VAL A 63 -4.56 9.16 -14.25
CA VAL A 63 -4.33 7.96 -15.05
C VAL A 63 -5.62 7.18 -15.25
N ALA A 64 -6.06 7.09 -16.52
CA ALA A 64 -7.29 6.38 -16.88
C ALA A 64 -7.12 4.84 -16.81
N PRO A 65 -8.15 4.10 -16.37
CA PRO A 65 -8.20 2.65 -16.52
C PRO A 65 -8.05 2.23 -17.99
N PRO A 66 -7.44 1.08 -18.30
CA PRO A 66 -6.97 0.02 -17.38
C PRO A 66 -5.50 0.19 -16.92
N SER A 67 -4.90 1.37 -17.10
CA SER A 67 -3.53 1.62 -16.67
C SER A 67 -3.40 1.60 -15.14
N LEU A 68 -2.21 1.25 -14.65
CA LEU A 68 -1.91 1.32 -13.22
C LEU A 68 -1.97 2.78 -12.76
N ALA A 69 -2.89 3.08 -11.85
CA ALA A 69 -3.15 4.41 -11.32
C ALA A 69 -2.05 4.84 -10.34
N LEU A 70 -0.82 4.95 -10.83
CA LEU A 70 0.37 5.40 -10.10
C LEU A 70 1.04 6.53 -10.89
N PRO A 71 1.69 7.48 -10.21
CA PRO A 71 2.41 8.56 -10.88
C PRO A 71 3.50 8.02 -11.82
N PRO A 72 3.63 8.59 -13.03
CA PRO A 72 4.72 8.23 -13.94
C PRO A 72 6.10 8.34 -13.27
N GLY A 73 6.94 7.33 -13.46
CA GLY A 73 8.28 7.29 -12.88
C GLY A 73 8.34 6.88 -11.40
N HIS A 74 7.24 6.37 -10.83
CA HIS A 74 7.24 5.79 -9.49
C HIS A 74 8.33 4.71 -9.34
N PRO A 75 8.88 4.52 -8.12
CA PRO A 75 9.99 3.59 -7.91
C PRO A 75 9.57 2.11 -7.74
N PHE A 76 8.26 1.85 -7.62
CA PHE A 76 7.73 0.54 -7.31
C PHE A 76 7.83 -0.45 -8.48
N LEU A 77 7.99 -1.73 -8.13
CA LEU A 77 8.19 -2.82 -9.08
C LEU A 77 7.12 -3.90 -8.89
N SER A 78 6.85 -4.66 -9.95
CA SER A 78 5.94 -5.82 -9.92
C SER A 78 4.55 -5.53 -9.33
N ILE A 79 4.04 -4.30 -9.53
CA ILE A 79 2.69 -3.90 -9.15
C ILE A 79 1.69 -4.65 -10.02
N GLN A 80 0.67 -5.25 -9.40
CA GLN A 80 -0.41 -5.91 -10.11
C GLN A 80 -1.62 -5.00 -10.24
N SER A 81 -2.34 -5.13 -11.35
CA SER A 81 -3.65 -4.51 -11.56
C SER A 81 -4.67 -5.24 -10.69
N ALA A 82 -4.74 -4.86 -9.40
CA ALA A 82 -5.53 -5.57 -8.40
C ALA A 82 -5.95 -4.64 -7.25
N VAL A 83 -6.79 -5.19 -6.37
CA VAL A 83 -7.12 -4.58 -5.08
C VAL A 83 -6.03 -4.90 -4.06
N TYR A 84 -5.66 -3.89 -3.28
CA TYR A 84 -4.73 -4.03 -2.16
C TYR A 84 -5.45 -3.75 -0.85
N TRP A 85 -5.28 -4.63 0.13
CA TRP A 85 -5.86 -4.51 1.46
C TRP A 85 -5.42 -3.24 2.16
N SER A 86 -6.37 -2.54 2.79
CA SER A 86 -6.08 -1.55 3.82
C SER A 86 -6.33 -2.10 5.22
N SER A 87 -5.82 -1.42 6.24
CA SER A 87 -6.13 -1.65 7.65
C SER A 87 -7.42 -0.94 8.11
N THR A 88 -7.99 -0.08 7.27
CA THR A 88 -9.18 0.72 7.58
C THR A 88 -10.45 -0.13 7.53
N ARG A 89 -11.23 -0.08 8.62
CA ARG A 89 -12.53 -0.75 8.71
C ARG A 89 -13.66 0.15 8.17
N PRO A 90 -14.64 -0.42 7.45
CA PRO A 90 -15.86 0.25 7.03
C PRO A 90 -16.80 0.38 8.23
N GLY A 91 -16.71 1.47 9.01
CA GLY A 91 -17.64 1.76 10.10
C GLY A 91 -18.02 0.51 10.93
N ASP A 92 -19.33 0.25 11.04
CA ASP A 92 -19.90 -0.90 11.75
C ASP A 92 -20.15 -2.13 10.88
N ASP A 93 -19.71 -2.17 9.60
CA ASP A 93 -19.97 -3.33 8.73
C ASP A 93 -19.06 -4.51 9.13
N PRO A 94 -19.62 -5.61 9.65
CA PRO A 94 -18.82 -6.74 10.10
C PRO A 94 -18.32 -7.60 8.94
N LYS A 95 -18.74 -7.35 7.70
CA LYS A 95 -18.56 -8.28 6.56
C LYS A 95 -17.27 -8.08 5.78
N GLY A 96 -16.52 -6.99 5.99
CA GLY A 96 -15.31 -6.76 5.21
C GLY A 96 -14.42 -5.62 5.65
N LEU A 97 -13.43 -5.28 4.81
CA LEU A 97 -12.68 -4.03 4.90
C LEU A 97 -12.59 -3.30 3.56
N TRP A 98 -12.07 -2.08 3.63
CA TRP A 98 -11.68 -1.32 2.45
C TRP A 98 -10.31 -1.75 1.91
N GLY A 99 -10.14 -1.54 0.61
CA GLY A 99 -8.87 -1.54 -0.09
C GLY A 99 -8.90 -0.58 -1.26
N VAL A 100 -7.81 -0.51 -2.03
CA VAL A 100 -7.68 0.36 -3.21
C VAL A 100 -7.38 -0.47 -4.45
N HIS A 101 -8.09 -0.20 -5.55
CA HIS A 101 -7.89 -0.90 -6.83
C HIS A 101 -6.99 -0.11 -7.79
N PHE A 102 -5.72 -0.51 -7.93
CA PHE A 102 -4.74 0.24 -8.74
C PHE A 102 -4.94 0.08 -10.26
N GLY A 103 -5.67 -0.94 -10.72
CA GLY A 103 -5.99 -1.12 -12.15
C GLY A 103 -7.26 -0.45 -12.67
N LEU A 104 -8.06 0.13 -11.77
CA LEU A 104 -9.39 0.69 -12.07
C LEU A 104 -9.48 2.12 -11.52
N GLY A 105 -8.42 2.90 -11.72
CA GLY A 105 -8.39 4.33 -11.35
C GLY A 105 -8.20 4.60 -9.85
N GLY A 106 -7.81 3.60 -9.05
CA GLY A 106 -7.49 3.78 -7.63
C GLY A 106 -8.70 4.03 -6.72
N GLY A 107 -9.88 3.56 -7.12
CA GLY A 107 -11.08 3.66 -6.29
C GLY A 107 -11.03 2.78 -5.04
N SER A 108 -11.64 3.25 -3.96
CA SER A 108 -11.87 2.46 -2.75
C SER A 108 -12.84 1.31 -3.03
N THR A 109 -12.48 0.09 -2.64
CA THR A 109 -13.26 -1.13 -2.88
C THR A 109 -13.54 -1.84 -1.57
N PHE A 110 -14.81 -2.17 -1.33
CA PHE A 110 -15.21 -2.99 -0.18
C PHE A 110 -14.94 -4.46 -0.50
N ILE A 111 -14.28 -5.17 0.40
CA ILE A 111 -13.84 -6.55 0.20
C ILE A 111 -14.32 -7.39 1.37
N ASN A 112 -15.06 -8.46 1.08
CA ASN A 112 -15.53 -9.40 2.08
C ASN A 112 -14.34 -10.18 2.71
N TRP A 113 -14.39 -10.47 4.01
CA TRP A 113 -13.36 -11.25 4.73
C TRP A 113 -13.06 -12.63 4.13
N ALA A 114 -14.03 -13.21 3.42
CA ALA A 114 -13.88 -14.50 2.75
C ALA A 114 -12.93 -14.43 1.55
N HIS A 115 -12.76 -13.25 0.95
CA HIS A 115 -11.94 -13.04 -0.23
C HIS A 115 -10.46 -12.82 0.12
N SER A 116 -9.63 -13.09 -0.87
CA SER A 116 -8.19 -12.85 -0.82
C SER A 116 -7.83 -11.78 -1.84
N VAL A 117 -7.13 -10.74 -1.40
CA VAL A 117 -6.54 -9.73 -2.28
C VAL A 117 -5.09 -9.48 -1.88
N LEU A 118 -4.39 -8.61 -2.59
CA LEU A 118 -2.96 -8.39 -2.38
C LEU A 118 -2.69 -7.52 -1.15
N ALA A 119 -1.44 -7.56 -0.70
CA ALA A 119 -0.95 -6.76 0.41
C ALA A 119 0.24 -5.91 -0.06
N TRP A 120 0.24 -4.64 0.31
CA TRP A 120 1.36 -3.74 0.08
C TRP A 120 1.74 -3.12 1.41
N CYS A 121 2.82 -3.62 2.01
CA CYS A 121 3.17 -3.23 3.35
C CYS A 121 3.82 -1.85 3.37
N VAL A 122 3.54 -1.10 4.44
CA VAL A 122 4.15 0.19 4.76
C VAL A 122 4.76 0.09 6.15
N HIS A 123 5.81 0.85 6.43
CA HIS A 123 6.29 1.07 7.79
C HIS A 123 6.56 2.54 8.00
N ASP A 124 6.41 2.98 9.25
CA ASP A 124 6.68 4.36 9.63
C ASP A 124 8.20 4.59 9.60
N GLY A 125 8.67 5.45 8.69
CA GLY A 125 10.07 5.82 8.62
C GLY A 125 10.42 6.61 9.87
N MET A 126 11.31 6.07 10.70
CA MET A 126 11.76 6.73 11.92
C MET A 126 12.14 8.19 11.62
N ASN A 127 11.39 9.12 12.20
CA ASN A 127 11.78 10.50 12.26
C ASN A 127 13.01 10.54 13.17
N MET A 128 14.22 10.78 12.63
CA MET A 128 15.46 10.87 13.44
C MET A 128 15.49 12.12 14.36
N ASN A 129 14.33 12.63 14.76
CA ASN A 129 14.14 13.80 15.60
C ASN A 129 13.19 13.48 16.77
N GLN A 130 13.50 12.46 17.57
CA GLN A 130 13.10 12.46 18.97
C GLN A 130 14.38 12.64 19.81
N PRO A 131 14.39 13.62 20.73
CA PRO A 131 15.58 13.99 21.50
C PRO A 131 16.11 12.85 22.38
#